data_AF-A0A7Y5XWV0-F1
#
_entry.id   AF-A0A7Y5XWV0-F1
#
_cell.length_a   1.000
_cell.length_b   1.000
_cell.length_c   1.000
_cell.angle_alpha   90.00
_cell.angle_beta   90.00
_cell.angle_gamma   90.00
#
_symmetry.space_group_name_H-M   'P 1'
#
loop_
_entity.id
_entity.type
_entity.pdbx_description
1 polymer ?
#
loop_
_entity_poly.entity_id
_entity_poly.type
_entity_poly.pdbx_seq_one_letter_code
_entity_poly.pdbx_strand_id
1 'polypeptide(L)'
;MQPELHSRMASERLKDDHDGLRPEDDGTATLEPESITIRPLREGDVAAVELLAELEERPVPPGPLLLADVDGTVEAAIGLAGGETVANPFSESAGAVSLLHLRAAQLRAA
;
A
#
# COMPACT_ATOMS: atom_id res chain seq x y z
N MET A 1 -37.07 -3.16 -51.80
CA MET A 1 -37.36 -2.02 -50.89
C MET A 1 -36.42 -2.18 -49.71
N GLN A 2 -35.31 -1.45 -49.70
CA GLN A 2 -34.15 -1.76 -48.87
C GLN A 2 -34.32 -1.28 -47.41
N PRO A 3 -33.85 -2.04 -46.41
CA PRO A 3 -33.75 -1.68 -44.98
C PRO A 3 -32.54 -0.76 -44.69
N GLU A 4 -32.31 0.21 -45.57
CA GLU A 4 -31.27 1.23 -45.41
C GLU A 4 -31.78 2.29 -44.43
N LEU A 5 -31.14 2.44 -43.25
CA LEU A 5 -30.60 3.76 -42.83
C LEU A 5 -29.83 3.74 -41.50
N HIS A 6 -29.96 2.76 -40.60
CA HIS A 6 -29.40 2.92 -39.23
C HIS A 6 -28.04 2.25 -38.96
N SER A 7 -27.42 1.58 -39.93
CA SER A 7 -26.08 0.98 -39.79
C SER A 7 -25.02 1.66 -40.65
N ARG A 8 -25.06 3.01 -40.71
CA ARG A 8 -24.07 3.81 -41.45
C ARG A 8 -23.49 4.98 -40.67
N MET A 9 -23.70 5.04 -39.35
CA MET A 9 -23.08 6.04 -38.48
C MET A 9 -21.96 5.48 -37.58
N ALA A 10 -21.48 4.26 -37.84
CA ALA A 10 -20.48 3.60 -36.99
C ALA A 10 -19.10 3.36 -37.65
N SER A 11 -18.79 3.93 -38.82
CA SER A 11 -17.55 3.54 -39.52
C SER A 11 -16.79 4.62 -40.27
N GLU A 12 -17.03 5.91 -39.99
CA GLU A 12 -16.33 6.96 -40.75
C GLU A 12 -15.86 8.11 -39.88
N ARG A 13 -14.98 7.80 -38.92
CA ARG A 13 -14.08 8.79 -38.32
C ARG A 13 -12.69 8.22 -38.07
N LEU A 14 -12.12 7.56 -39.09
CA LEU A 14 -10.79 6.92 -39.03
C LEU A 14 -9.66 7.76 -39.64
N LYS A 15 -9.82 9.05 -39.90
CA LYS A 15 -8.71 9.81 -40.51
C LYS A 15 -8.60 11.22 -39.95
N ASP A 16 -8.30 11.31 -38.66
CA ASP A 16 -7.74 12.52 -38.06
C ASP A 16 -6.33 12.17 -37.51
N ASP A 17 -5.32 12.59 -38.27
CA ASP A 17 -4.07 13.22 -37.82
C ASP A 17 -3.30 12.62 -36.62
N HIS A 18 -2.72 11.42 -36.77
CA HIS A 18 -1.66 10.94 -35.85
C HIS A 18 -0.23 11.25 -36.35
N ASP A 19 -0.04 12.29 -37.16
CA ASP A 19 1.26 12.68 -37.73
C ASP A 19 2.04 13.63 -36.81
N GLY A 20 2.38 13.21 -35.58
CA GLY A 20 3.26 14.06 -34.76
C GLY A 20 3.56 13.66 -33.33
N LEU A 21 2.82 12.71 -32.73
CA LEU A 21 3.23 12.19 -31.43
C LEU A 21 4.31 11.14 -31.69
N ARG A 22 5.59 11.52 -31.47
CA ARG A 22 6.60 10.53 -31.08
C ARG A 22 5.93 9.63 -30.04
N PRO A 23 6.05 8.30 -30.11
CA PRO A 23 5.54 7.44 -29.04
C PRO A 23 6.11 8.00 -27.74
N GLU A 24 5.23 8.58 -26.91
CA GLU A 24 5.62 8.98 -25.58
C GLU A 24 6.07 7.69 -24.90
N ASP A 25 7.26 7.77 -24.31
CA ASP A 25 7.93 6.70 -23.57
C ASP A 25 6.91 5.72 -23.00
N ASP A 26 6.87 4.49 -23.54
CA ASP A 26 5.96 3.42 -23.09
C ASP A 26 6.00 3.44 -21.57
N GLY A 27 4.91 3.86 -20.93
CA GLY A 27 4.85 4.20 -19.51
C GLY A 27 5.01 3.00 -18.57
N THR A 28 6.07 2.21 -18.72
CA THR A 28 6.60 1.35 -17.69
C THR A 28 7.32 2.25 -16.70
N ALA A 29 6.56 2.89 -15.80
CA ALA A 29 7.14 3.34 -14.55
C ALA A 29 7.85 2.12 -13.95
N THR A 30 9.18 2.18 -13.85
CA THR A 30 9.93 1.17 -13.13
C THR A 30 9.53 1.33 -11.67
N LEU A 31 8.66 0.45 -11.17
CA LEU A 31 8.32 0.39 -9.76
C LEU A 31 9.54 -0.21 -9.05
N GLU A 32 10.33 0.63 -8.40
CA GLU A 32 11.34 0.17 -7.45
C GLU A 32 10.63 -0.63 -6.35
N PRO A 33 11.08 -1.85 -6.03
CA PRO A 33 10.42 -2.67 -5.01
C PRO A 33 10.63 -2.06 -3.62
N GLU A 34 9.54 -1.72 -2.95
CA GLU A 34 9.53 -1.27 -1.55
C GLU A 34 10.00 -2.41 -0.63
N SER A 35 10.94 -2.10 0.29
CA SER A 35 11.46 -3.09 1.24
C SER A 35 10.74 -2.98 2.58
N ILE A 36 10.02 -4.04 2.96
CA ILE A 36 9.35 -4.14 4.26
C ILE A 36 10.11 -5.11 5.17
N THR A 37 10.61 -4.61 6.29
CA THR A 37 11.24 -5.41 7.35
C THR A 37 10.31 -5.55 8.55
N ILE A 38 9.99 -6.78 8.94
CA ILE A 38 9.24 -7.08 10.17
C ILE A 38 10.21 -7.41 11.29
N ARG A 39 10.17 -6.64 12.38
CA ARG A 39 11.12 -6.79 13.50
C ARG A 39 10.49 -6.49 14.86
N PRO A 40 11.02 -7.03 15.97
CA PRO A 40 10.64 -6.60 17.31
C PRO A 40 10.92 -5.11 17.53
N LEU A 41 10.09 -4.46 18.34
CA LEU A 41 10.34 -3.11 18.83
C LEU A 41 11.67 -3.03 19.61
N ARG A 42 12.41 -1.95 19.40
CA ARG A 42 13.63 -1.58 20.11
C ARG A 42 13.40 -0.24 20.83
N GLU A 43 14.28 0.09 21.77
CA GLU A 43 14.19 1.32 22.58
C GLU A 43 14.11 2.60 21.72
N GLY A 44 14.84 2.64 20.61
CA GLY A 44 14.82 3.79 19.68
C GLY A 44 13.53 3.97 18.89
N ASP A 45 12.63 2.98 18.87
CA ASP A 45 11.39 3.04 18.07
C ASP A 45 10.20 3.60 18.86
N VAL A 46 10.33 3.80 20.18
CA VAL A 46 9.20 4.15 21.06
C VAL A 46 8.48 5.42 20.57
N ALA A 47 9.23 6.47 20.25
CA ALA A 47 8.66 7.72 19.75
C ALA A 47 7.93 7.55 18.41
N ALA A 48 8.39 6.63 17.54
CA ALA A 48 7.72 6.36 16.27
C ALA A 48 6.38 5.66 16.50
N VAL A 49 6.30 4.72 17.43
CA VAL A 49 5.05 4.03 17.77
C VAL A 49 4.06 4.96 18.46
N GLU A 50 4.54 5.84 19.35
CA GLU A 50 3.72 6.88 19.97
C GLU A 50 3.12 7.82 18.92
N LEU A 51 3.91 8.22 17.92
CA LEU A 51 3.41 9.01 16.79
C LEU A 51 2.33 8.26 16.00
N LEU A 52 2.55 6.98 15.65
CA LEU A 52 1.52 6.19 14.96
C LEU A 52 0.21 6.11 15.75
N ALA A 53 0.32 5.93 17.07
CA ALA A 53 -0.82 5.90 17.98
C ALA A 53 -1.56 7.25 18.02
N GLU A 54 -0.83 8.37 18.04
CA GLU A 54 -1.40 9.72 17.93
C GLU A 54 -2.09 9.95 16.58
N LEU A 55 -1.48 9.56 15.46
CA LEU A 55 -2.05 9.71 14.12
C LEU A 55 -3.37 8.94 13.95
N GLU A 56 -3.49 7.78 14.59
CA GLU A 56 -4.70 6.95 14.60
C GLU A 56 -5.70 7.34 15.71
N GLU A 57 -5.37 8.29 16.58
CA GLU A 57 -6.13 8.63 17.79
C GLU A 57 -6.43 7.40 18.69
N ARG A 58 -5.46 6.50 18.81
CA ARG A 58 -5.58 5.22 19.53
C ARG A 58 -4.45 5.05 20.53
N PRO A 59 -4.63 4.27 21.62
CA PRO A 59 -3.53 3.98 22.52
C PRO A 59 -2.48 3.07 21.85
N VAL A 60 -1.23 3.20 22.28
CA VAL A 60 -0.16 2.25 21.91
C VAL A 60 -0.57 0.83 22.33
N PRO A 61 -0.49 -0.18 21.44
CA PRO A 61 -0.81 -1.55 21.80
C PRO A 61 0.05 -2.04 22.97
N PRO A 62 -0.53 -2.71 23.98
CA PRO A 62 0.21 -3.11 25.17
C PRO A 62 1.13 -4.31 24.91
N GLY A 63 2.19 -4.40 25.71
CA GLY A 63 3.09 -5.56 25.73
C GLY A 63 4.10 -5.59 24.58
N PRO A 64 4.65 -6.78 24.24
CA PRO A 64 5.64 -6.90 23.18
C PRO A 64 5.06 -6.54 21.81
N LEU A 65 5.78 -5.69 21.07
CA LEU A 65 5.38 -5.17 19.77
C LEU A 65 6.26 -5.73 18.65
N LEU A 66 5.64 -6.01 17.50
CA LEU A 66 6.33 -6.10 16.21
C LEU A 66 6.07 -4.83 15.42
N LEU A 67 7.08 -4.39 14.69
CA LEU A 67 7.06 -3.23 13.83
C LEU A 67 7.23 -3.65 12.37
N ALA A 68 6.54 -2.96 11.48
CA ALA A 68 6.84 -2.93 10.07
C ALA A 68 7.62 -1.66 9.76
N ASP A 69 8.84 -1.89 9.31
CA ASP A 69 9.79 -0.88 8.89
C ASP A 69 9.82 -0.88 7.35
N VAL A 70 9.41 0.21 6.75
CA VAL A 70 9.29 0.42 5.31
C VAL A 70 10.38 1.40 4.92
N ASP A 71 11.39 0.92 4.20
CA ASP A 71 12.54 1.69 3.75
C ASP A 71 13.20 2.55 4.87
N GLY A 72 13.24 2.04 6.10
CA GLY A 72 13.87 2.70 7.26
C GLY A 72 12.89 3.47 8.15
N THR A 73 11.61 3.52 7.80
CA THR A 73 10.56 4.23 8.55
C THR A 73 9.58 3.24 9.16
N VAL A 74 9.27 3.39 10.44
CA VAL A 74 8.25 2.57 11.10
C VAL A 74 6.86 3.06 10.68
N GLU A 75 6.20 2.29 9.82
CA GLU A 75 4.88 2.64 9.25
C GLU A 75 3.72 1.92 9.96
N ALA A 76 3.99 0.82 10.68
CA ALA A 76 2.97 0.10 11.44
C ALA A 76 3.55 -0.69 12.62
N ALA A 77 2.70 -0.95 13.62
CA ALA A 77 3.03 -1.76 14.79
C ALA A 77 1.84 -2.64 15.19
N ILE A 78 2.12 -3.88 15.61
CA ILE A 78 1.12 -4.82 16.15
C ILE A 78 1.54 -5.36 17.52
N GLY A 79 0.61 -5.38 18.46
CA GLY A 79 0.79 -6.04 19.75
C GLY A 79 0.76 -7.57 19.62
N LEU A 80 1.78 -8.25 20.12
CA LEU A 80 1.83 -9.71 20.11
C LEU A 80 0.83 -10.36 21.07
N ALA A 81 0.38 -9.65 22.12
CA ALA A 81 -0.59 -10.18 23.08
C ALA A 81 -2.01 -10.26 22.51
N GLY A 82 -2.58 -9.13 22.05
CA GLY A 82 -3.98 -9.05 21.60
C GLY A 82 -4.16 -8.88 20.08
N GLY A 83 -3.11 -8.49 19.36
CA GLY A 83 -3.19 -8.23 17.92
C GLY A 83 -3.73 -6.86 17.56
N GLU A 84 -3.83 -5.95 18.52
CA GLU A 84 -4.13 -4.55 18.29
C GLU A 84 -3.02 -3.92 17.44
N THR A 85 -3.43 -3.19 16.40
CA THR A 85 -2.53 -2.59 15.42
C THR A 85 -2.71 -1.08 15.40
N VAL A 86 -1.61 -0.35 15.29
CA VAL A 86 -1.56 1.07 14.89
C VAL A 86 -0.72 1.18 13.62
N ALA A 87 -1.11 2.04 12.70
CA ALA A 87 -0.46 2.21 11.41
C ALA A 87 -0.54 3.65 10.97
N ASN A 88 0.32 4.06 10.05
CA ASN A 88 0.28 5.40 9.50
C ASN A 88 -0.92 5.50 8.54
N PRO A 89 -1.94 6.33 8.83
CA PRO A 89 -3.11 6.46 7.97
C PRO A 89 -2.85 7.32 6.73
N PHE A 90 -1.69 7.97 6.66
CA PHE A 90 -1.27 8.85 5.57
C PHE A 90 -0.29 8.18 4.59
N SER A 91 -0.03 6.88 4.75
CA SER A 91 0.78 6.06 3.85
C SER A 91 0.01 4.82 3.39
N GLU A 92 0.52 4.10 2.38
CA GLU A 92 -0.07 2.84 1.88
C GLU A 92 0.25 1.65 2.82
N SER A 93 0.08 1.84 4.13
CA SER A 93 0.51 0.91 5.18
C SER A 93 -0.28 -0.40 5.26
N ALA A 94 -1.33 -0.59 4.45
CA ALA A 94 -2.18 -1.78 4.47
C ALA A 94 -1.42 -3.09 4.16
N GLY A 95 -0.43 -3.03 3.26
CA GLY A 95 0.45 -4.17 2.96
C GLY A 95 1.33 -4.55 4.16
N ALA A 96 1.96 -3.55 4.78
CA ALA A 96 2.76 -3.71 5.99
C ALA A 96 1.96 -4.30 7.17
N VAL A 97 0.74 -3.80 7.40
CA VAL A 97 -0.19 -4.32 8.41
C VAL A 97 -0.54 -5.78 8.15
N SER A 98 -0.80 -6.15 6.90
CA SER A 98 -1.11 -7.55 6.53
C SER A 98 0.06 -8.49 6.85
N LEU A 99 1.30 -8.06 6.55
CA LEU A 99 2.51 -8.83 6.89
C LEU A 99 2.72 -8.93 8.40
N LEU A 100 2.42 -7.88 9.16
CA LEU A 100 2.47 -7.91 10.63
C LEU A 100 1.50 -8.93 11.23
N HIS A 101 0.24 -8.94 10.75
CA HIS A 101 -0.73 -9.94 11.20
C HIS A 101 -0.27 -11.37 10.90
N LEU A 102 0.25 -11.63 9.69
CA LEU A 102 0.78 -12.93 9.31
C LEU A 102 1.94 -13.34 10.24
N ARG A 103 2.90 -12.45 10.49
CA ARG A 103 4.05 -12.74 11.32
C ARG A 103 3.68 -12.95 12.79
N ALA A 104 2.77 -12.13 13.32
CA ALA A 104 2.26 -12.28 14.68
C ALA A 104 1.55 -13.63 14.87
N ALA A 105 0.75 -14.07 13.89
CA ALA A 105 0.11 -15.39 13.92
C ALA A 105 1.13 -16.53 13.95
N GLN A 106 2.18 -16.47 13.12
CA GLN A 106 3.26 -17.46 13.11
C GLN A 106 3.98 -17.58 14.46
N LEU A 107 4.25 -16.45 15.13
CA LEU A 107 4.95 -16.44 16.42
C LEU A 107 4.08 -16.91 17.58
N ARG A 108 2.76 -16.77 17.50
CA ARG A 108 1.82 -17.28 18.51
C ARG A 108 1.57 -18.78 18.38
N ALA A 109 1.75 -19.33 17.18
CA ALA A 109 1.55 -20.74 16.90
C ALA A 109 2.80 -21.61 17.18
N ALA A 110 3.96 -20.96 17.39
CA ALA A 110 5.23 -21.61 17.72
C ALA A 110 5.34 -21.85 19.23
#